data_AF-A0A1I6HDW5-F1
#
_entry.id   AF-A0A1I6HDW5-F1
#
_cell.length_a   1.000
_cell.length_b   1.000
_cell.length_c   1.000
_cell.angle_alpha   90.00
_cell.angle_beta   90.00
_cell.angle_gamma   90.00
#
_symmetry.space_group_name_H-M   'P 1'
#
loop_
_entity.id
_entity.type
_entity.pdbx_description
1 polymer ?
#
loop_
_entity_poly.entity_id
_entity_poly.type
_entity_poly.pdbx_seq_one_letter_code
_entity_poly.pdbx_strand_id
1 'polypeptide(L)'
;MKLLITNLSRIVVGVLFIISGFIKLNDPVGFSFKLEEYFSEPVLNLPWLEPHALGIALFVVILEVLLGVALLVGFRLKLTRWILLGMIVFFTFLTLYSAVTGKVTDCGCFGDALKLTPWQSFYKDVALLVLILILFWGKDLLKPLGGKTFRSGITAAALVACVGFAYHVLNHLPAIDFRAYHIGTNIPEDKSVPEDAPKPVIEYDWKFRIDGEEKIITTLGAFPEVQGEFIEVAETREIEPGYEPPIHDFTLERGDTDYADALLARKNLLMIISYDLDRSHREAFASLARIADSATSLGYSVIGMSASSQAQVDAIKEEYNLNIPFYFSDQTTLKTIVRSNPGVVRLEAGTIVQKLHYNDLDQLQLRELTEAERYDLPLKKALDSVLVLDQKYRSTGNFGDWGKQMQIDSSNIHFVDSLIAERGYPGKSLVGDKAGVAAWYVIQHSTRIDNFLPAIKEAAETGELPYRLYAMMLDRSLMDRGLHQRYGTQAMSFGIGSPQEINVIWPIEDLEGVDERRKAAGFEQTLEEQVKGMFGEAYELKYYTLEEAQEMRDLLMGGTK
;
A
#
# COMPACT_ATOMS: atom_id res chain seq x y z
N MET A 1 -8.11 51.26 -26.55
CA MET A 1 -7.37 49.98 -26.64
C MET A 1 -6.47 49.73 -25.43
N LYS A 2 -5.43 50.55 -25.15
CA LYS A 2 -4.51 50.33 -24.01
C LYS A 2 -5.20 50.15 -22.64
N LEU A 3 -6.17 51.00 -22.31
CA LEU A 3 -6.96 50.89 -21.06
C LEU A 3 -7.71 49.56 -20.94
N LEU A 4 -8.32 49.09 -22.03
CA LEU A 4 -9.08 47.85 -22.06
C LEU A 4 -8.16 46.65 -21.83
N ILE A 5 -7.04 46.61 -22.55
CA ILE A 5 -6.05 45.54 -22.44
C ILE A 5 -5.48 45.49 -21.01
N THR A 6 -5.06 46.61 -20.43
CA THR A 6 -4.51 46.64 -19.07
C THR A 6 -5.52 46.18 -18.01
N ASN A 7 -6.80 46.56 -18.12
CA ASN A 7 -7.81 46.10 -17.16
C ASN A 7 -8.19 44.63 -17.37
N LEU A 8 -8.23 44.15 -18.62
CA LEU A 8 -8.43 42.74 -18.89
C LEU A 8 -7.27 41.90 -18.34
N SER A 9 -6.02 42.30 -18.58
CA SER A 9 -4.85 41.66 -17.99
C SER A 9 -4.91 41.66 -16.46
N ARG A 10 -5.41 42.73 -15.83
CA ARG A 10 -5.57 42.82 -14.38
C ARG A 10 -6.55 41.78 -13.86
N ILE A 11 -7.70 41.64 -14.53
CA ILE A 11 -8.74 40.68 -14.17
C ILE A 11 -8.20 39.26 -14.35
N VAL A 12 -7.65 38.96 -15.53
CA VAL A 12 -7.13 37.62 -15.86
C VAL A 12 -6.02 37.21 -14.89
N VAL A 13 -4.99 38.03 -14.71
CA VAL A 13 -3.88 37.73 -13.79
C VAL A 13 -4.39 37.63 -12.34
N GLY A 14 -5.23 38.56 -11.91
CA GLY A 14 -5.75 38.57 -10.54
C GLY A 14 -6.60 37.34 -10.21
N VAL A 15 -7.50 36.94 -11.11
CA VAL A 15 -8.35 35.76 -10.95
C VAL A 15 -7.53 34.47 -11.02
N LEU A 16 -6.60 34.36 -11.98
CA LEU A 16 -5.76 33.17 -12.10
C LEU A 16 -4.88 32.94 -10.87
N PHE A 17 -4.27 33.99 -10.31
CA PHE A 17 -3.50 33.89 -9.07
C PHE A 17 -4.37 33.48 -7.87
N ILE A 18 -5.62 33.99 -7.78
CA ILE A 18 -6.55 33.57 -6.72
C ILE A 18 -6.90 32.09 -6.87
N ILE A 19 -7.27 31.64 -8.08
CA ILE A 19 -7.68 30.25 -8.32
C ILE A 19 -6.50 29.30 -8.09
N SER A 20 -5.36 29.58 -8.71
CA SER A 20 -4.13 28.79 -8.57
C SER A 20 -3.66 28.73 -7.11
N GLY A 21 -3.62 29.87 -6.42
CA GLY A 21 -3.31 29.92 -5.00
C GLY A 21 -4.34 29.18 -4.14
N PHE A 22 -5.63 29.30 -4.40
CA PHE A 22 -6.66 28.61 -3.62
C PHE A 22 -6.58 27.08 -3.78
N ILE A 23 -6.34 26.58 -5.00
CA ILE A 23 -6.19 25.14 -5.22
C ILE A 23 -4.99 24.58 -4.46
N LYS A 24 -3.84 25.28 -4.49
CA LYS A 24 -2.68 24.89 -3.67
C LYS A 24 -2.94 25.05 -2.18
N LEU A 25 -3.76 26.01 -1.76
CA LEU A 25 -4.12 26.23 -0.36
C LEU A 25 -5.08 25.15 0.17
N ASN A 26 -5.84 24.50 -0.70
CA ASN A 26 -6.67 23.36 -0.35
C ASN A 26 -5.82 22.11 -0.01
N ASP A 27 -4.62 21.99 -0.58
CA ASP A 27 -3.65 20.92 -0.25
C ASP A 27 -2.21 21.47 -0.13
N PRO A 28 -1.89 22.21 0.95
CA PRO A 28 -0.56 22.80 1.14
C PRO A 28 0.49 21.72 1.46
N VAL A 29 0.05 20.58 2.01
CA VAL A 29 0.92 19.42 2.27
C VAL A 29 1.36 18.79 0.96
N GLY A 30 0.44 18.55 0.01
CA GLY A 30 0.77 18.09 -1.34
C GLY A 30 1.72 19.04 -2.06
N PHE A 31 1.48 20.36 -1.99
CA PHE A 31 2.39 21.35 -2.56
C PHE A 31 3.77 21.34 -1.88
N SER A 32 3.84 21.07 -0.58
CA SER A 32 5.12 20.96 0.13
C SER A 32 5.96 19.78 -0.34
N PHE A 33 5.35 18.64 -0.69
CA PHE A 33 6.08 17.50 -1.26
C PHE A 33 6.68 17.86 -2.62
N LYS A 34 5.98 18.64 -3.45
CA LYS A 34 6.56 19.18 -4.69
C LYS A 34 7.75 20.08 -4.43
N LEU A 35 7.73 20.90 -3.38
CA LEU A 35 8.89 21.69 -2.99
C LEU A 35 10.05 20.82 -2.50
N GLU A 36 9.78 19.75 -1.72
CA GLU A 36 10.81 18.77 -1.33
C GLU A 36 11.47 18.14 -2.57
N GLU A 37 10.69 17.74 -3.58
CA GLU A 37 11.22 17.25 -4.87
C GLU A 37 12.17 18.29 -5.52
N TYR A 38 11.81 19.57 -5.54
CA TYR A 38 12.69 20.62 -6.07
C TYR A 38 13.96 20.82 -5.23
N PHE A 39 13.88 20.67 -3.90
CA PHE A 39 15.01 20.86 -2.99
C PHE A 39 15.98 19.68 -2.97
N SER A 40 15.53 18.51 -3.40
CA SER A 40 16.32 17.28 -3.43
C SER A 40 17.63 17.41 -4.24
N GLU A 41 18.62 16.57 -3.90
CA GLU A 41 19.93 16.50 -4.54
C GLU A 41 19.88 16.38 -6.08
N PRO A 42 19.00 15.55 -6.68
CA PRO A 42 18.91 15.44 -8.13
C PRO A 42 18.44 16.72 -8.84
N VAL A 43 17.72 17.62 -8.16
CA VAL A 43 17.02 18.75 -8.80
C VAL A 43 17.75 20.08 -8.60
N LEU A 44 17.69 20.69 -7.40
CA LEU A 44 18.42 21.92 -7.07
C LEU A 44 19.53 21.71 -6.02
N ASN A 45 19.58 20.55 -5.36
CA ASN A 45 20.55 20.24 -4.32
C ASN A 45 20.58 21.27 -3.17
N LEU A 46 19.40 21.51 -2.59
CA LEU A 46 19.17 22.40 -1.45
C LEU A 46 18.49 21.67 -0.27
N PRO A 47 19.05 20.55 0.23
CA PRO A 47 18.38 19.71 1.23
C PRO A 47 18.07 20.44 2.56
N TRP A 48 18.79 21.52 2.86
CA TRP A 48 18.52 22.36 4.04
C TRP A 48 17.15 23.06 4.01
N LEU A 49 16.53 23.18 2.82
CA LEU A 49 15.17 23.73 2.66
C LEU A 49 14.07 22.69 2.86
N GLU A 50 14.37 21.39 2.75
CA GLU A 50 13.37 20.31 2.88
C GLU A 50 12.61 20.35 4.21
N PRO A 51 13.25 20.52 5.39
CA PRO A 51 12.52 20.62 6.66
C PRO A 51 11.58 21.83 6.75
N HIS A 52 11.79 22.82 5.88
CA HIS A 52 11.05 24.07 5.85
C HIS A 52 10.00 24.10 4.72
N ALA A 53 9.88 23.03 3.93
CA ALA A 53 9.07 22.98 2.73
C ALA A 53 7.60 23.32 2.99
N LEU A 54 6.99 22.79 4.06
CA LEU A 54 5.60 23.10 4.43
C LEU A 54 5.41 24.59 4.78
N GLY A 55 6.34 25.18 5.53
CA GLY A 55 6.30 26.60 5.87
C GLY A 55 6.42 27.50 4.64
N ILE A 56 7.30 27.12 3.70
CA ILE A 56 7.47 27.83 2.42
C ILE A 56 6.22 27.66 1.55
N ALA A 57 5.67 26.46 1.45
CA ALA A 57 4.43 26.16 0.71
C ALA A 57 3.29 27.07 1.17
N LEU A 58 3.02 27.11 2.48
CA LEU A 58 1.99 27.97 3.07
C LEU A 58 2.24 29.45 2.76
N PHE A 59 3.48 29.92 2.93
CA PHE A 59 3.82 31.32 2.66
C PHE A 59 3.58 31.69 1.19
N VAL A 60 4.09 30.90 0.25
CA VAL A 60 4.00 31.16 -1.19
C VAL A 60 2.55 31.14 -1.66
N VAL A 61 1.77 30.15 -1.22
CA VAL A 61 0.37 29.98 -1.60
C VAL A 61 -0.51 31.11 -1.06
N ILE A 62 -0.35 31.47 0.22
CA ILE A 62 -1.09 32.59 0.81
C ILE A 62 -0.71 33.89 0.10
N LEU A 63 0.58 34.09 -0.18
CA LEU A 63 1.07 35.24 -0.93
C LEU A 63 0.44 35.30 -2.33
N GLU A 64 0.33 34.18 -3.04
CA GLU A 64 -0.27 34.09 -4.37
C GLU A 64 -1.73 34.58 -4.37
N VAL A 65 -2.56 34.07 -3.46
CA VAL A 65 -3.95 34.51 -3.31
C VAL A 65 -4.01 36.00 -2.95
N LEU A 66 -3.18 36.46 -2.01
CA LEU A 66 -3.15 37.86 -1.59
C LEU A 66 -2.72 38.81 -2.70
N LEU A 67 -1.75 38.43 -3.53
CA LEU A 67 -1.34 39.22 -4.68
C LEU A 67 -2.44 39.32 -5.73
N GLY A 68 -3.16 38.22 -5.98
CA GLY A 68 -4.33 38.22 -6.86
C GLY A 68 -5.43 39.17 -6.35
N VAL A 69 -5.81 39.06 -5.08
CA VAL A 69 -6.79 39.98 -4.45
C VAL A 69 -6.29 41.42 -4.47
N ALA A 70 -5.04 41.67 -4.06
CA ALA A 70 -4.44 43.00 -4.01
C ALA A 70 -4.38 43.65 -5.39
N LEU A 71 -4.12 42.87 -6.44
CA LEU A 71 -4.14 43.34 -7.82
C LEU A 71 -5.55 43.73 -8.24
N LEU A 72 -6.56 42.89 -7.96
CA LEU A 72 -7.96 43.17 -8.31
C LEU A 72 -8.51 44.40 -7.59
N VAL A 73 -8.26 44.59 -6.30
CA VAL A 73 -8.74 45.77 -5.56
C VAL A 73 -7.85 47.00 -5.73
N GLY A 74 -6.60 46.82 -6.16
CA GLY A 74 -5.62 47.90 -6.30
C GLY A 74 -5.01 48.33 -4.96
N PHE A 75 -4.75 47.37 -4.08
CA PHE A 75 -4.01 47.57 -2.83
C PHE A 75 -2.51 47.60 -3.12
N ARG A 76 -1.81 48.65 -2.66
CA ARG A 76 -0.35 48.84 -2.82
C ARG A 76 0.22 48.41 -4.19
N LEU A 77 -0.43 48.81 -5.28
CA LEU A 77 -0.12 48.38 -6.66
C LEU A 77 1.36 48.47 -7.07
N LYS A 78 2.14 49.42 -6.54
CA LYS A 78 3.59 49.47 -6.79
C LYS A 78 4.26 48.19 -6.28
N LEU A 79 4.02 47.84 -5.02
CA LEU A 79 4.59 46.64 -4.40
C LEU A 79 4.03 45.37 -5.05
N THR A 80 2.71 45.26 -5.20
CA THR A 80 2.04 44.07 -5.76
C THR A 80 2.59 43.70 -7.12
N ARG A 81 2.80 44.68 -8.01
CA ARG A 81 3.30 44.40 -9.37
C ARG A 81 4.78 43.99 -9.39
N TRP A 82 5.60 44.53 -8.48
CA TRP A 82 6.99 44.10 -8.34
C TRP A 82 7.10 42.67 -7.81
N ILE A 83 6.30 42.33 -6.79
CA ILE A 83 6.28 40.96 -6.25
C ILE A 83 5.73 39.98 -7.30
N LEU A 84 4.62 40.32 -7.97
CA LEU A 84 4.07 39.50 -9.07
C LEU A 84 5.10 39.25 -10.16
N LEU A 85 5.84 40.29 -10.58
CA LEU A 85 6.89 40.15 -11.58
C LEU A 85 8.03 39.25 -11.09
N GLY A 86 8.49 39.42 -9.85
CA GLY A 86 9.51 38.57 -9.26
C GLY A 86 9.09 37.10 -9.17
N MET A 87 7.87 36.85 -8.69
CA MET A 87 7.30 35.50 -8.59
C MET A 87 7.18 34.84 -9.95
N ILE A 88 6.58 35.51 -10.94
CA ILE A 88 6.39 34.88 -12.25
C ILE A 88 7.72 34.64 -12.96
N VAL A 89 8.71 35.52 -12.81
CA VAL A 89 10.07 35.29 -13.38
C VAL A 89 10.72 34.07 -12.73
N PHE A 90 10.60 33.94 -11.40
CA PHE A 90 11.11 32.77 -10.67
C PHE A 90 10.41 31.47 -11.10
N PHE A 91 9.08 31.45 -11.16
CA PHE A 91 8.34 30.26 -11.61
C PHE A 91 8.59 29.94 -13.09
N THR A 92 8.68 30.94 -13.96
CA THR A 92 9.06 30.74 -15.37
C THR A 92 10.43 30.05 -15.50
N PHE A 93 11.38 30.41 -14.63
CA PHE A 93 12.68 29.73 -14.58
C PHE A 93 12.55 28.28 -14.13
N LEU A 94 11.80 28.00 -13.05
CA LEU A 94 11.58 26.64 -12.58
C LEU A 94 10.86 25.77 -13.61
N THR A 95 9.80 26.29 -14.24
CA THR A 95 9.05 25.55 -15.26
C THR A 95 9.88 25.30 -16.52
N LEU A 96 10.76 26.24 -16.91
CA LEU A 96 11.73 26.01 -17.97
C LEU A 96 12.75 24.93 -17.59
N TYR A 97 13.28 24.97 -16.36
CA TYR A 97 14.22 23.96 -15.88
C TYR A 97 13.59 22.57 -15.91
N SER A 98 12.36 22.43 -15.42
CA SER A 98 11.58 21.18 -15.49
C SER A 98 11.35 20.73 -16.94
N ALA A 99 11.01 21.65 -17.84
CA ALA A 99 10.75 21.33 -19.25
C ALA A 99 11.99 20.88 -20.03
N VAL A 100 13.16 21.42 -19.72
CA VAL A 100 14.42 21.07 -20.39
C VAL A 100 15.08 19.83 -19.80
N THR A 101 15.00 19.66 -18.47
CA THR A 101 15.71 18.56 -17.79
C THR A 101 14.86 17.30 -17.64
N GLY A 102 13.53 17.40 -17.70
CA GLY A 102 12.61 16.28 -17.45
C GLY A 102 12.62 15.75 -16.01
N LYS A 103 13.35 16.39 -15.09
CA LYS A 103 13.55 15.90 -13.72
C LYS A 103 12.32 16.02 -12.82
N VAL A 104 11.42 16.94 -13.14
CA VAL A 104 10.16 17.14 -12.42
C VAL A 104 9.04 17.18 -13.46
N THR A 105 8.18 16.16 -13.42
CA THR A 105 7.11 15.96 -14.41
C THR A 105 5.89 16.84 -14.16
N ASP A 106 5.69 17.30 -12.92
CA ASP A 106 4.60 18.21 -12.54
C ASP A 106 5.13 19.41 -11.71
N CYS A 107 4.94 20.60 -12.26
CA CYS A 107 5.38 21.86 -11.64
C CYS A 107 4.47 22.32 -10.47
N GLY A 108 3.37 21.62 -10.19
CA GLY A 108 2.49 21.85 -9.03
C GLY A 108 1.67 23.15 -9.09
N CYS A 109 1.61 23.82 -10.25
CA CYS A 109 0.97 25.14 -10.38
C CYS A 109 -0.52 25.14 -10.04
N PHE A 110 -1.26 24.07 -10.37
CA PHE A 110 -2.68 23.92 -10.04
C PHE A 110 -2.92 22.70 -9.14
N GLY A 111 -1.88 22.22 -8.43
CA GLY A 111 -1.94 20.98 -7.68
C GLY A 111 -2.52 19.82 -8.49
N ASP A 112 -3.22 18.92 -7.81
CA ASP A 112 -3.85 17.74 -8.43
C ASP A 112 -5.10 18.08 -9.28
N ALA A 113 -5.59 19.33 -9.26
CA ALA A 113 -6.80 19.70 -10.00
C ALA A 113 -6.58 19.79 -11.52
N LEU A 114 -5.35 20.11 -11.95
CA LEU A 114 -4.99 20.18 -13.37
C LEU A 114 -3.51 19.87 -13.56
N LYS A 115 -3.21 18.63 -13.95
CA LYS A 115 -1.85 18.21 -14.33
C LYS A 115 -1.51 18.76 -15.71
N LEU A 116 -0.48 19.60 -15.76
CA LEU A 116 0.03 20.20 -17.00
C LEU A 116 1.40 19.61 -17.30
N THR A 117 1.67 19.29 -18.56
CA THR A 117 3.03 18.87 -18.95
C THR A 117 4.03 19.99 -18.66
N PRO A 118 5.34 19.69 -18.49
CA PRO A 118 6.35 20.71 -18.22
C PRO A 118 6.33 21.87 -19.24
N TRP A 119 6.19 21.54 -20.53
CA TRP A 119 6.09 22.54 -21.60
C TRP A 119 4.80 23.37 -21.54
N GLN A 120 3.65 22.76 -21.23
CA GLN A 120 2.39 23.49 -21.04
C GLN A 120 2.49 24.46 -19.86
N SER A 121 3.11 24.03 -18.75
CA SER A 121 3.36 24.86 -17.57
C SER A 121 4.25 26.06 -17.90
N PHE A 122 5.34 25.84 -18.65
CA PHE A 122 6.24 26.90 -19.10
C PHE A 122 5.53 27.94 -19.98
N TYR A 123 4.81 27.51 -21.02
CA TYR A 123 4.12 28.45 -21.91
C TYR A 123 3.03 29.27 -21.19
N LYS A 124 2.34 28.65 -20.24
CA LYS A 124 1.38 29.35 -19.37
C LYS A 124 2.07 30.44 -18.53
N ASP A 125 3.23 30.15 -17.95
CA ASP A 125 4.01 31.14 -17.18
C ASP A 125 4.53 32.28 -18.07
N VAL A 126 5.00 31.97 -19.29
CA VAL A 126 5.39 33.00 -20.27
C VAL A 126 4.20 33.89 -20.66
N ALA A 127 3.02 33.31 -20.88
CA ALA A 127 1.81 34.09 -21.16
C ALA A 127 1.43 35.01 -19.98
N LEU A 128 1.50 34.49 -18.75
CA LEU A 128 1.29 35.29 -17.54
C LEU A 128 2.34 36.39 -17.38
N LEU A 129 3.61 36.12 -17.69
CA LEU A 129 4.69 37.09 -17.68
C LEU A 129 4.39 38.25 -18.65
N VAL A 130 3.93 37.96 -19.88
CA VAL A 130 3.53 39.00 -20.85
C VAL A 130 2.38 39.86 -20.31
N LEU A 131 1.34 39.24 -19.72
CA LEU A 131 0.23 39.97 -19.10
C LEU A 131 0.71 40.84 -17.93
N ILE A 132 1.64 40.34 -17.12
CA ILE A 132 2.23 41.09 -16.00
C ILE A 132 3.09 42.26 -16.50
N LEU A 133 3.84 42.12 -17.60
CA LEU A 133 4.58 43.22 -18.22
C LEU A 133 3.65 44.33 -18.73
N ILE A 134 2.50 43.96 -19.30
CA ILE A 134 1.45 44.93 -19.67
C ILE A 134 0.96 45.70 -18.42
N LEU A 135 0.77 45.03 -17.28
CA LEU A 135 0.39 45.69 -16.02
C LEU A 135 1.51 46.55 -15.43
N PHE A 136 2.76 46.15 -15.67
CA PHE A 136 3.94 46.85 -15.18
C PHE A 136 4.10 48.21 -15.89
N TRP A 137 4.02 48.23 -17.22
CA TRP A 137 4.08 49.45 -18.02
C TRP A 137 2.76 50.24 -18.04
N GLY A 138 1.61 49.57 -17.97
CA GLY A 138 0.28 50.18 -17.87
C GLY A 138 -0.05 50.79 -16.51
N LYS A 139 0.97 51.16 -15.71
CA LYS A 139 0.85 51.59 -14.31
C LYS A 139 -0.15 52.73 -14.11
N ASP A 140 -0.18 53.67 -15.04
CA ASP A 140 -1.00 54.88 -14.96
C ASP A 140 -2.48 54.61 -15.28
N LEU A 141 -2.78 53.44 -15.85
CA LEU A 141 -4.13 53.00 -16.21
C LEU A 141 -4.81 52.17 -15.11
N LEU A 142 -4.05 51.74 -14.10
CA LEU A 142 -4.53 50.92 -12.99
C LEU A 142 -5.16 51.78 -11.90
N LYS A 143 -6.47 51.98 -11.98
CA LYS A 143 -7.24 52.70 -10.96
C LYS A 143 -7.64 51.77 -9.80
N PRO A 144 -7.32 52.11 -8.55
CA PRO A 144 -7.77 51.33 -7.40
C PRO A 144 -9.31 51.35 -7.26
N LEU A 145 -9.86 50.27 -6.70
CA LEU A 145 -11.29 50.17 -6.41
C LEU A 145 -11.55 50.70 -5.00
N GLY A 146 -12.44 51.70 -4.89
CA GLY A 146 -12.89 52.24 -3.60
C GLY A 146 -11.80 52.95 -2.77
N GLY A 147 -12.13 53.20 -1.50
CA GLY A 147 -11.27 53.90 -0.54
C GLY A 147 -10.02 53.11 -0.12
N LYS A 148 -9.06 53.76 0.55
CA LYS A 148 -7.87 53.09 1.11
C LYS A 148 -8.26 52.04 2.16
N THR A 149 -9.19 52.37 3.05
CA THR A 149 -9.70 51.47 4.10
C THR A 149 -10.38 50.24 3.51
N PHE A 150 -11.20 50.42 2.47
CA PHE A 150 -11.87 49.33 1.78
C PHE A 150 -10.87 48.30 1.21
N ARG A 151 -9.85 48.78 0.50
CA ARG A 151 -8.81 47.93 -0.09
C ARG A 151 -7.98 47.20 0.96
N SER A 152 -7.53 47.92 2.00
CA SER A 152 -6.82 47.31 3.12
C SER A 152 -7.68 46.27 3.83
N GLY A 153 -8.97 46.57 4.04
CA GLY A 153 -9.93 45.68 4.68
C GLY A 153 -10.14 44.38 3.91
N ILE A 154 -10.36 44.45 2.58
CA ILE A 154 -10.51 43.25 1.75
C ILE A 154 -9.24 42.40 1.75
N THR A 155 -8.06 43.02 1.57
CA THR A 155 -6.80 42.26 1.57
C THR A 155 -6.52 41.64 2.95
N ALA A 156 -6.84 42.33 4.05
CA ALA A 156 -6.72 41.77 5.40
C ALA A 156 -7.73 40.63 5.65
N ALA A 157 -8.97 40.77 5.20
CA ALA A 157 -9.98 39.72 5.28
C ALA A 157 -9.56 38.47 4.48
N ALA A 158 -8.99 38.66 3.28
CA ALA A 158 -8.43 37.57 2.50
C ALA A 158 -7.29 36.86 3.23
N LEU A 159 -6.40 37.60 3.91
CA LEU A 159 -5.33 37.00 4.72
C LEU A 159 -5.89 36.16 5.86
N VAL A 160 -6.85 36.69 6.62
CA VAL A 160 -7.49 35.96 7.73
C VAL A 160 -8.21 34.72 7.21
N ALA A 161 -8.91 34.83 6.08
CA ALA A 161 -9.57 33.69 5.44
C ALA A 161 -8.56 32.62 5.00
N CYS A 162 -7.46 33.01 4.35
CA CYS A 162 -6.41 32.06 3.94
C CYS A 162 -5.76 31.38 5.14
N VAL A 163 -5.47 32.10 6.22
CA VAL A 163 -4.88 31.53 7.44
C VAL A 163 -5.87 30.58 8.13
N GLY A 164 -7.14 30.96 8.24
CA GLY A 164 -8.17 30.09 8.82
C GLY A 164 -8.39 28.82 7.99
N PHE A 165 -8.41 28.94 6.67
CA PHE A 165 -8.54 27.81 5.77
C PHE A 165 -7.31 26.90 5.79
N ALA A 166 -6.09 27.47 5.80
CA ALA A 166 -4.85 26.72 5.99
C ALA A 166 -4.87 25.92 7.30
N TYR A 167 -5.26 26.57 8.40
CA TYR A 167 -5.38 25.91 9.69
C TYR A 167 -6.36 24.71 9.63
N HIS A 168 -7.49 24.87 8.96
CA HIS A 168 -8.46 23.79 8.77
C HIS A 168 -7.85 22.62 7.99
N VAL A 169 -7.30 22.84 6.80
CA VAL A 169 -6.78 21.74 5.95
C VAL A 169 -5.47 21.12 6.45
N LEU A 170 -4.80 21.72 7.44
CA LEU A 170 -3.66 21.11 8.14
C LEU A 170 -4.10 20.20 9.29
N ASN A 171 -5.32 20.39 9.80
CA ASN A 171 -5.87 19.59 10.89
C ASN A 171 -6.99 18.64 10.43
N HIS A 172 -7.43 18.74 9.18
CA HIS A 172 -8.48 17.94 8.55
C HIS A 172 -8.08 17.64 7.11
N LEU A 173 -8.78 16.72 6.45
CA LEU A 173 -8.54 16.45 5.02
C LEU A 173 -8.85 17.70 4.16
N PRO A 174 -8.23 17.82 2.97
CA PRO A 174 -8.58 18.85 1.99
C PRO A 174 -10.09 18.93 1.76
N ALA A 175 -10.63 20.15 1.65
CA ALA A 175 -12.06 20.36 1.47
C ALA A 175 -12.59 19.80 0.14
N ILE A 176 -11.74 19.79 -0.88
CA ILE A 176 -12.00 19.13 -2.17
C ILE A 176 -10.85 18.16 -2.44
N ASP A 177 -11.17 16.91 -2.72
CA ASP A 177 -10.17 15.91 -3.08
C ASP A 177 -10.05 15.79 -4.61
N PHE A 178 -8.98 16.34 -5.17
CA PHE A 178 -8.70 16.28 -6.62
C PHE A 178 -7.85 15.06 -7.02
N ARG A 179 -7.45 14.21 -6.06
CA ARG A 179 -6.57 13.07 -6.30
C ARG A 179 -7.36 11.87 -6.82
N ALA A 180 -6.65 10.92 -7.43
CA ALA A 180 -7.24 9.69 -7.99
C ALA A 180 -8.04 8.88 -6.94
N TYR A 181 -7.65 8.94 -5.67
CA TYR A 181 -8.27 8.18 -4.57
C TYR A 181 -9.39 8.95 -3.86
N HIS A 182 -10.18 9.77 -4.54
CA HIS A 182 -11.30 10.46 -3.90
C HIS A 182 -12.40 9.46 -3.46
N ILE A 183 -13.30 9.88 -2.57
CA ILE A 183 -14.44 9.03 -2.16
C ILE A 183 -15.27 8.67 -3.41
N GLY A 184 -15.63 7.40 -3.55
CA GLY A 184 -16.33 6.84 -4.71
C GLY A 184 -15.44 6.14 -5.73
N THR A 185 -14.12 6.33 -5.68
CA THR A 185 -13.15 5.62 -6.55
C THR A 185 -13.13 4.13 -6.23
N ASN A 186 -13.16 3.27 -7.26
CA ASN A 186 -12.86 1.85 -7.13
C ASN A 186 -11.41 1.59 -7.56
N ILE A 187 -10.56 1.19 -6.61
CA ILE A 187 -9.12 1.06 -6.82
C ILE A 187 -8.78 0.00 -7.89
N PRO A 188 -9.34 -1.23 -7.85
CA PRO A 188 -9.11 -2.23 -8.91
C PRO A 188 -9.55 -1.77 -10.31
N GLU A 189 -10.74 -1.15 -10.42
CA GLU A 189 -11.25 -0.66 -11.71
C GLU A 189 -10.36 0.45 -12.28
N ASP A 190 -9.99 1.45 -11.46
CA ASP A 190 -9.14 2.57 -11.87
C ASP A 190 -7.65 2.19 -12.03
N LYS A 191 -7.26 0.97 -11.62
CA LYS A 191 -5.95 0.35 -11.91
C LYS A 191 -5.92 -0.39 -13.24
N SER A 192 -7.09 -0.76 -13.76
CA SER A 192 -7.20 -1.53 -15.00
C SER A 192 -6.99 -0.64 -16.24
N VAL A 193 -6.39 -1.22 -17.27
CA VAL A 193 -6.28 -0.61 -18.60
C VAL A 193 -7.45 -1.11 -19.46
N PRO A 194 -8.31 -0.22 -19.97
CA PRO A 194 -9.40 -0.62 -20.88
C PRO A 194 -8.88 -1.35 -22.13
N GLU A 195 -9.63 -2.31 -22.65
CA GLU A 195 -9.22 -3.09 -23.83
C GLU A 195 -9.03 -2.23 -25.09
N ASP A 196 -9.78 -1.13 -25.19
CA ASP A 196 -9.75 -0.14 -26.28
C ASP A 196 -8.78 1.03 -26.01
N ALA A 197 -8.01 0.96 -24.92
CA ALA A 197 -7.12 2.03 -24.53
C ALA A 197 -5.99 2.24 -25.55
N PRO A 198 -5.65 3.51 -25.89
CA PRO A 198 -4.53 3.82 -26.76
C PRO A 198 -3.24 3.15 -26.28
N LYS A 199 -2.57 2.44 -27.18
CA LYS A 199 -1.25 1.86 -26.92
C LYS A 199 -0.17 2.89 -27.21
N PRO A 200 0.99 2.83 -26.52
CA PRO A 200 2.10 3.71 -26.84
C PRO A 200 2.55 3.48 -28.28
N VAL A 201 2.80 4.57 -28.99
CA VAL A 201 3.37 4.53 -30.34
C VAL A 201 4.87 4.72 -30.21
N ILE A 202 5.62 3.65 -30.49
CA ILE A 202 7.08 3.61 -30.37
C ILE A 202 7.69 3.56 -31.77
N GLU A 203 8.53 4.54 -32.08
CA GLU A 203 9.38 4.56 -33.25
C GLU A 203 10.73 3.87 -32.97
N TYR A 204 11.18 3.09 -33.94
CA TYR A 204 12.48 2.45 -33.96
C TYR A 204 13.25 2.94 -35.18
N ASP A 205 14.40 3.56 -34.93
CA ASP A 205 15.33 4.02 -35.95
C ASP A 205 16.36 2.92 -36.21
N TRP A 206 16.16 2.17 -37.29
CA TRP A 206 17.03 1.06 -37.68
C TRP A 206 18.14 1.55 -38.60
N LYS A 207 19.38 1.25 -38.27
CA LYS A 207 20.54 1.64 -39.07
C LYS A 207 20.96 0.50 -40.00
N PHE A 208 20.98 0.77 -41.30
CA PHE A 208 21.37 -0.17 -42.35
C PHE A 208 22.53 0.38 -43.18
N ARG A 209 23.34 -0.53 -43.74
CA ARG A 209 24.26 -0.24 -44.83
C ARG A 209 23.63 -0.66 -46.15
N ILE A 210 23.28 0.33 -46.97
CA ILE A 210 22.64 0.14 -48.29
C ILE A 210 23.56 0.80 -49.32
N ASP A 211 24.02 0.02 -50.31
CA ASP A 211 24.94 0.49 -51.36
C ASP A 211 26.25 1.13 -50.85
N GLY A 212 26.73 0.70 -49.67
CA GLY A 212 27.95 1.21 -49.04
C GLY A 212 27.77 2.46 -48.18
N GLU A 213 26.55 3.03 -48.12
CA GLU A 213 26.21 4.17 -47.26
C GLU A 213 25.35 3.74 -46.05
N GLU A 214 25.56 4.38 -44.90
CA GLU A 214 24.74 4.15 -43.70
C GLU A 214 23.46 5.00 -43.76
N LYS A 215 22.29 4.36 -43.63
CA LYS A 215 20.97 5.00 -43.66
C LYS A 215 20.14 4.56 -42.46
N ILE A 216 19.33 5.48 -41.94
CA ILE A 216 18.36 5.22 -40.88
C ILE A 216 16.98 5.03 -41.52
N ILE A 217 16.28 3.98 -41.09
CA ILE A 217 14.90 3.70 -41.47
C ILE A 217 14.07 3.63 -40.21
N THR A 218 13.04 4.47 -40.12
CA THR A 218 12.15 4.55 -38.96
C THR A 218 10.92 3.67 -39.16
N THR A 219 10.55 2.84 -38.18
CA THR A 219 9.33 2.04 -38.19
C THR A 219 8.63 2.04 -36.83
N LEU A 220 7.37 1.61 -36.79
CA LEU A 220 6.60 1.46 -35.54
C LEU A 220 6.73 0.06 -34.90
N GLY A 221 7.93 -0.53 -34.98
CA GLY A 221 8.27 -1.83 -34.37
C GLY A 221 8.44 -2.99 -35.35
N ALA A 222 7.93 -2.88 -36.59
CA ALA A 222 8.22 -3.85 -37.63
C ALA A 222 9.65 -3.70 -38.15
N PHE A 223 10.37 -4.80 -38.34
CA PHE A 223 11.71 -4.74 -38.95
C PHE A 223 11.62 -4.25 -40.41
N PRO A 224 12.46 -3.29 -40.84
CA PRO A 224 12.38 -2.75 -42.20
C PRO A 224 12.63 -3.78 -43.31
N GLU A 225 11.74 -3.83 -44.31
CA GLU A 225 11.93 -4.64 -45.51
C GLU A 225 12.79 -3.92 -46.55
N VAL A 226 14.11 -3.81 -46.28
CA VAL A 226 15.08 -3.22 -47.22
C VAL A 226 16.23 -4.16 -47.56
N GLN A 227 16.77 -4.01 -48.77
CA GLN A 227 17.96 -4.74 -49.20
C GLN A 227 19.22 -4.01 -48.73
N GLY A 228 19.79 -4.47 -47.62
CA GLY A 228 21.02 -3.94 -47.03
C GLY A 228 21.49 -4.75 -45.82
N GLU A 229 22.70 -4.49 -45.35
CA GLU A 229 23.24 -5.10 -44.12
C GLU A 229 22.72 -4.33 -42.90
N PHE A 230 21.97 -4.98 -42.01
CA PHE A 230 21.55 -4.39 -40.74
C PHE A 230 22.77 -4.17 -39.83
N ILE A 231 22.88 -2.97 -39.24
CA ILE A 231 23.97 -2.62 -38.33
C ILE A 231 23.47 -2.68 -36.89
N GLU A 232 22.52 -1.83 -36.53
CA GLU A 232 22.01 -1.68 -35.16
C GLU A 232 20.67 -0.95 -35.14
N VAL A 233 19.99 -0.98 -33.98
CA VAL A 233 18.92 -0.02 -33.67
C VAL A 233 19.60 1.23 -33.12
N ALA A 234 19.57 2.33 -33.87
CA ALA A 234 20.23 3.57 -33.51
C ALA A 234 19.50 4.31 -32.38
N GLU A 235 18.17 4.32 -32.43
CA GLU A 235 17.34 4.99 -31.42
C GLU A 235 15.97 4.30 -31.31
N THR A 236 15.38 4.38 -30.12
CA THR A 236 13.98 4.00 -29.87
C THR A 236 13.32 5.17 -29.16
N ARG A 237 12.22 5.69 -29.73
CA ARG A 237 11.54 6.88 -29.22
C ARG A 237 10.06 6.61 -29.06
N GLU A 238 9.52 6.87 -27.87
CA GLU A 238 8.08 6.96 -27.67
C GLU A 238 7.59 8.31 -28.19
N ILE A 239 6.74 8.30 -29.22
CA ILE A 239 6.23 9.52 -29.85
C ILE A 239 4.82 9.89 -29.37
N GLU A 240 4.04 8.88 -28.95
CA GLU A 240 2.75 9.07 -28.30
C GLU A 240 2.66 8.12 -27.09
N PRO A 241 2.39 8.64 -25.88
CA PRO A 241 2.26 7.80 -24.70
C PRO A 241 0.99 6.96 -24.77
N GLY A 242 1.09 5.76 -24.19
CA GLY A 242 -0.07 4.90 -23.98
C GLY A 242 -1.03 5.49 -22.94
N TYR A 243 -2.22 4.91 -22.86
CA TYR A 243 -3.11 5.17 -21.75
C TYR A 243 -2.46 4.73 -20.44
N GLU A 244 -2.33 5.67 -19.51
CA GLU A 244 -1.89 5.41 -18.15
C GLU A 244 -3.13 5.43 -17.23
N PRO A 245 -3.39 4.34 -16.48
CA PRO A 245 -4.53 4.31 -15.59
C PRO A 245 -4.38 5.35 -14.46
N PRO A 246 -5.49 5.96 -13.98
CA PRO A 246 -5.46 6.93 -12.88
C PRO A 246 -4.72 6.43 -11.64
N ILE A 247 -4.76 5.12 -11.40
CA ILE A 247 -4.01 4.42 -10.36
C ILE A 247 -3.07 3.41 -11.05
N HIS A 248 -1.76 3.51 -10.83
CA HIS A 248 -0.78 2.55 -11.39
C HIS A 248 0.12 1.95 -10.31
N ASP A 249 0.49 2.73 -9.29
CA ASP A 249 1.46 2.34 -8.26
C ASP A 249 0.84 1.78 -6.97
N PHE A 250 -0.40 1.28 -7.03
CA PHE A 250 -1.03 0.70 -5.83
C PHE A 250 -0.60 -0.75 -5.63
N THR A 251 0.22 -0.98 -4.62
CA THR A 251 0.61 -2.30 -4.12
C THR A 251 0.39 -2.39 -2.60
N LEU A 252 0.14 -3.61 -2.11
CA LEU A 252 0.07 -3.96 -0.69
C LEU A 252 1.08 -5.08 -0.42
N GLU A 253 2.33 -4.72 -0.25
CA GLU A 253 3.43 -5.68 -0.19
C GLU A 253 3.67 -6.15 1.24
N ARG A 254 3.94 -7.45 1.40
CA ARG A 254 4.47 -8.00 2.66
C ARG A 254 5.42 -9.13 2.32
N GLY A 255 6.69 -8.96 2.65
CA GLY A 255 7.74 -9.84 2.10
C GLY A 255 7.81 -9.65 0.58
N ASP A 256 7.84 -10.75 -0.17
CA ASP A 256 7.96 -10.75 -1.64
C ASP A 256 6.60 -10.86 -2.36
N THR A 257 5.49 -10.65 -1.64
CA THR A 257 4.13 -10.87 -2.18
C THR A 257 3.30 -9.60 -2.11
N ASP A 258 2.60 -9.27 -3.21
CA ASP A 258 1.60 -8.21 -3.28
C ASP A 258 0.20 -8.79 -3.00
N TYR A 259 -0.49 -8.22 -2.02
CA TYR A 259 -1.81 -8.63 -1.54
C TYR A 259 -2.94 -7.72 -2.02
N ALA A 260 -2.66 -6.76 -2.90
CA ALA A 260 -3.62 -5.76 -3.34
C ALA A 260 -4.94 -6.39 -3.78
N ASP A 261 -4.91 -7.34 -4.71
CA ASP A 261 -6.12 -7.94 -5.28
C ASP A 261 -6.96 -8.69 -4.22
N ALA A 262 -6.29 -9.48 -3.37
CA ALA A 262 -6.96 -10.27 -2.33
C ALA A 262 -7.60 -9.38 -1.25
N LEU A 263 -6.94 -8.30 -0.86
CA LEU A 263 -7.43 -7.38 0.17
C LEU A 263 -8.50 -6.44 -0.39
N LEU A 264 -8.32 -5.90 -1.59
CA LEU A 264 -9.30 -5.00 -2.23
C LEU A 264 -10.59 -5.75 -2.59
N ALA A 265 -10.55 -7.05 -2.86
CA ALA A 265 -11.75 -7.86 -3.06
C ALA A 265 -12.64 -7.97 -1.80
N ARG A 266 -12.12 -7.63 -0.61
CA ARG A 266 -12.88 -7.73 0.65
C ARG A 266 -13.99 -6.69 0.69
N LYS A 267 -15.20 -7.11 1.06
CA LYS A 267 -16.40 -6.25 1.13
C LYS A 267 -16.34 -5.18 2.21
N ASN A 268 -15.53 -5.37 3.24
CA ASN A 268 -15.48 -4.48 4.41
C ASN A 268 -14.04 -4.39 4.90
N LEU A 269 -13.26 -3.51 4.27
CA LEU A 269 -11.85 -3.29 4.59
C LEU A 269 -11.68 -1.91 5.24
N LEU A 270 -10.95 -1.86 6.35
CA LEU A 270 -10.49 -0.62 6.98
C LEU A 270 -8.96 -0.58 6.89
N MET A 271 -8.43 0.44 6.23
CA MET A 271 -6.99 0.67 6.11
C MET A 271 -6.59 1.82 7.03
N ILE A 272 -5.59 1.58 7.88
CA ILE A 272 -4.90 2.60 8.67
C ILE A 272 -3.62 2.95 7.92
N ILE A 273 -3.52 4.15 7.38
CA ILE A 273 -2.43 4.56 6.49
C ILE A 273 -1.50 5.54 7.19
N SER A 274 -0.21 5.22 7.21
CA SER A 274 0.86 6.08 7.73
C SER A 274 2.02 6.11 6.73
N TYR A 275 2.09 7.13 5.88
CA TYR A 275 3.11 7.18 4.83
C TYR A 275 4.54 7.24 5.38
N ASP A 276 4.73 7.68 6.62
CA ASP A 276 6.01 7.72 7.31
C ASP A 276 5.76 7.69 8.83
N LEU A 277 6.14 6.61 9.51
CA LEU A 277 5.92 6.43 10.94
C LEU A 277 6.74 7.41 11.79
N ASP A 278 7.90 7.87 11.33
CA ASP A 278 8.71 8.84 12.08
C ASP A 278 8.08 10.24 12.02
N ARG A 279 7.40 10.57 10.91
CA ARG A 279 6.64 11.82 10.74
C ARG A 279 5.18 11.71 11.17
N SER A 280 4.75 10.58 11.75
CA SER A 280 3.36 10.35 12.13
C SER A 280 3.00 10.97 13.48
N HIS A 281 1.75 11.37 13.65
CA HIS A 281 1.23 11.87 14.93
C HIS A 281 1.07 10.72 15.94
N ARG A 282 2.09 10.50 16.79
CA ARG A 282 2.17 9.36 17.71
C ARG A 282 0.93 9.17 18.60
N GLU A 283 0.41 10.25 19.17
CA GLU A 283 -0.75 10.17 20.08
C GLU A 283 -2.03 9.66 19.39
N ALA A 284 -2.11 9.72 18.05
CA ALA A 284 -3.25 9.20 17.31
C ALA A 284 -3.31 7.66 17.32
N PHE A 285 -2.17 6.98 17.48
CA PHE A 285 -2.11 5.51 17.44
C PHE A 285 -2.89 4.86 18.59
N ALA A 286 -2.99 5.50 19.75
CA ALA A 286 -3.82 5.02 20.85
C ALA A 286 -5.33 5.00 20.49
N SER A 287 -5.79 5.98 19.70
CA SER A 287 -7.17 5.98 19.19
C SER A 287 -7.35 5.01 18.04
N LEU A 288 -6.35 4.88 17.16
CA LEU A 288 -6.37 3.92 16.05
C LEU A 288 -6.37 2.47 16.51
N ALA A 289 -5.63 2.13 17.57
CA ALA A 289 -5.66 0.79 18.17
C ALA A 289 -7.07 0.42 18.64
N ARG A 290 -7.73 1.33 19.36
CA ARG A 290 -9.14 1.13 19.78
C ARG A 290 -10.10 1.00 18.60
N ILE A 291 -9.89 1.78 17.54
CA ILE A 291 -10.68 1.69 16.31
C ILE A 291 -10.44 0.35 15.60
N ALA A 292 -9.19 -0.11 15.52
CA ALA A 292 -8.84 -1.39 14.91
C ALA A 292 -9.51 -2.54 15.65
N ASP A 293 -9.43 -2.57 16.98
CA ASP A 293 -10.09 -3.58 17.81
C ASP A 293 -11.62 -3.53 17.65
N SER A 294 -12.20 -2.33 17.69
CA SER A 294 -13.64 -2.14 17.52
C SER A 294 -14.10 -2.58 16.13
N ALA A 295 -13.42 -2.16 15.06
CA ALA A 295 -13.76 -2.54 13.70
C ALA A 295 -13.64 -4.05 13.48
N THR A 296 -12.59 -4.67 14.03
CA THR A 296 -12.41 -6.14 14.02
C THR A 296 -13.57 -6.84 14.73
N SER A 297 -14.00 -6.35 15.89
CA SER A 297 -15.15 -6.91 16.63
C SER A 297 -16.47 -6.82 15.87
N LEU A 298 -16.64 -5.75 15.08
CA LEU A 298 -17.79 -5.53 14.20
C LEU A 298 -17.72 -6.35 12.90
N GLY A 299 -16.59 -7.04 12.65
CA GLY A 299 -16.39 -7.96 11.53
C GLY A 299 -15.62 -7.39 10.35
N TYR A 300 -15.06 -6.19 10.45
CA TYR A 300 -14.24 -5.61 9.39
C TYR A 300 -12.88 -6.29 9.32
N SER A 301 -12.34 -6.42 8.11
CA SER A 301 -10.91 -6.65 7.93
C SER A 301 -10.18 -5.35 8.18
N VAL A 302 -9.17 -5.35 9.06
CA VAL A 302 -8.39 -4.15 9.38
C VAL A 302 -6.92 -4.39 9.05
N ILE A 303 -6.32 -3.48 8.30
CA ILE A 303 -4.91 -3.53 7.92
C ILE A 303 -4.22 -2.19 8.17
N GLY A 304 -2.91 -2.22 8.42
CA GLY A 304 -2.04 -1.05 8.40
C GLY A 304 -1.30 -0.95 7.06
N MET A 305 -0.98 0.27 6.64
CA MET A 305 -0.14 0.54 5.48
C MET A 305 0.93 1.57 5.81
N SER A 306 2.17 1.31 5.41
CA SER A 306 3.27 2.26 5.62
C SER A 306 4.42 2.08 4.63
N ALA A 307 5.12 3.16 4.29
CA ALA A 307 6.38 3.09 3.54
C ALA A 307 7.61 2.96 4.47
N SER A 308 7.38 2.86 5.78
CA SER A 308 8.45 2.72 6.77
C SER A 308 8.97 1.28 6.87
N SER A 309 10.16 1.12 7.46
CA SER A 309 10.79 -0.18 7.64
C SER A 309 10.00 -1.09 8.59
N GLN A 310 10.19 -2.41 8.45
CA GLN A 310 9.56 -3.40 9.32
C GLN A 310 9.88 -3.16 10.81
N ALA A 311 11.10 -2.75 11.14
CA ALA A 311 11.49 -2.44 12.52
C ALA A 311 10.68 -1.27 13.12
N GLN A 312 10.36 -0.25 12.32
CA GLN A 312 9.53 0.87 12.76
C GLN A 312 8.07 0.45 12.94
N VAL A 313 7.57 -0.39 12.04
CA VAL A 313 6.24 -0.99 12.14
C VAL A 313 6.13 -1.82 13.42
N ASP A 314 7.09 -2.70 13.69
CA ASP A 314 7.10 -3.56 14.87
C ASP A 314 7.14 -2.75 16.17
N ALA A 315 7.95 -1.69 16.21
CA ALA A 315 8.01 -0.79 17.36
C ALA A 315 6.66 -0.10 17.65
N ILE A 316 5.97 0.41 16.62
CA ILE A 316 4.64 1.02 16.78
C ILE A 316 3.59 -0.02 17.19
N LYS A 317 3.67 -1.22 16.62
CA LYS A 317 2.75 -2.31 16.99
C LYS A 317 2.90 -2.71 18.44
N GLU A 318 4.13 -2.83 18.93
CA GLU A 318 4.42 -3.15 20.33
C GLU A 318 4.01 -2.00 21.26
N GLU A 319 4.38 -0.75 20.95
CA GLU A 319 4.09 0.43 21.76
C GLU A 319 2.59 0.64 22.00
N TYR A 320 1.76 0.42 20.98
CA TYR A 320 0.31 0.67 21.03
C TYR A 320 -0.55 -0.59 21.06
N ASN A 321 0.06 -1.78 21.18
CA ASN A 321 -0.62 -3.08 21.11
C ASN A 321 -1.53 -3.22 19.86
N LEU A 322 -1.00 -2.79 18.71
CA LEU A 322 -1.75 -2.71 17.46
C LEU A 322 -1.76 -4.08 16.77
N ASN A 323 -2.80 -4.87 17.04
CA ASN A 323 -2.94 -6.26 16.61
C ASN A 323 -3.50 -6.41 15.18
N ILE A 324 -2.88 -5.74 14.22
CA ILE A 324 -3.24 -5.82 12.79
C ILE A 324 -2.02 -6.14 11.92
N PRO A 325 -2.21 -6.77 10.75
CA PRO A 325 -1.15 -6.89 9.75
C PRO A 325 -0.83 -5.52 9.14
N PHE A 326 0.44 -5.28 8.85
CA PHE A 326 0.90 -4.10 8.12
C PHE A 326 1.47 -4.51 6.75
N TYR A 327 1.24 -3.65 5.77
CA TYR A 327 1.69 -3.82 4.40
C TYR A 327 2.51 -2.61 3.97
N PHE A 328 3.57 -2.87 3.21
CA PHE A 328 4.36 -1.86 2.55
C PHE A 328 3.62 -1.34 1.30
N SER A 329 3.76 -0.05 1.04
CA SER A 329 3.34 0.59 -0.20
C SER A 329 4.17 1.85 -0.38
N ASP A 330 4.38 2.29 -1.62
CA ASP A 330 5.21 3.46 -1.89
C ASP A 330 4.70 4.72 -1.16
N GLN A 331 5.64 5.53 -0.68
CA GLN A 331 5.31 6.72 0.10
C GLN A 331 4.45 7.72 -0.68
N THR A 332 4.71 7.88 -1.99
CA THR A 332 3.96 8.76 -2.88
C THR A 332 2.53 8.25 -3.05
N THR A 333 2.36 6.94 -3.20
CA THR A 333 1.05 6.29 -3.23
C THR A 333 0.27 6.59 -1.94
N LEU A 334 0.86 6.34 -0.76
CA LEU A 334 0.21 6.57 0.53
C LEU A 334 -0.16 8.04 0.76
N LYS A 335 0.74 8.97 0.43
CA LYS A 335 0.49 10.42 0.46
C LYS A 335 -0.69 10.79 -0.46
N THR A 336 -0.82 10.15 -1.61
CA THR A 336 -1.89 10.41 -2.58
C THR A 336 -3.22 9.83 -2.13
N ILE A 337 -3.21 8.68 -1.45
CA ILE A 337 -4.43 8.07 -0.89
C ILE A 337 -5.02 8.97 0.18
N VAL A 338 -4.25 9.43 1.18
CA VAL A 338 -4.81 10.24 2.28
C VAL A 338 -3.82 11.31 2.74
N ARG A 339 -4.27 12.57 2.84
CA ARG A 339 -3.46 13.68 3.35
C ARG A 339 -3.50 13.70 4.89
N SER A 340 -3.13 12.59 5.50
CA SER A 340 -3.04 12.46 6.96
C SER A 340 -2.02 11.40 7.33
N ASN A 341 -1.36 11.57 8.47
CA ASN A 341 -0.28 10.69 8.92
C ASN A 341 -0.33 10.55 10.46
N PRO A 342 -1.05 9.56 11.00
CA PRO A 342 -1.82 8.52 10.29
C PRO A 342 -3.21 9.00 9.81
N GLY A 343 -3.82 8.32 8.85
CA GLY A 343 -5.22 8.50 8.43
C GLY A 343 -5.95 7.17 8.30
N VAL A 344 -7.27 7.19 8.12
CA VAL A 344 -8.07 5.98 7.88
C VAL A 344 -8.85 6.05 6.58
N VAL A 345 -8.95 4.90 5.91
CA VAL A 345 -9.70 4.72 4.67
C VAL A 345 -10.56 3.47 4.79
N ARG A 346 -11.88 3.62 4.62
CA ARG A 346 -12.82 2.51 4.59
C ARG A 346 -13.16 2.17 3.14
N LEU A 347 -13.11 0.90 2.81
CA LEU A 347 -13.41 0.38 1.48
C LEU A 347 -14.47 -0.71 1.52
N GLU A 348 -15.24 -0.77 0.46
CA GLU A 348 -16.19 -1.83 0.17
C GLU A 348 -15.89 -2.41 -1.21
N ALA A 349 -15.31 -3.62 -1.26
CA ALA A 349 -14.91 -4.30 -2.50
C ALA A 349 -14.08 -3.39 -3.44
N GLY A 350 -13.07 -2.74 -2.88
CA GLY A 350 -12.15 -1.85 -3.60
C GLY A 350 -12.64 -0.42 -3.75
N THR A 351 -13.93 -0.14 -3.50
CA THR A 351 -14.50 1.21 -3.55
C THR A 351 -14.24 1.96 -2.26
N ILE A 352 -13.63 3.14 -2.35
CA ILE A 352 -13.42 4.04 -1.20
C ILE A 352 -14.75 4.66 -0.78
N VAL A 353 -15.22 4.32 0.41
CA VAL A 353 -16.50 4.82 0.95
C VAL A 353 -16.33 5.88 2.04
N GLN A 354 -15.18 5.94 2.70
CA GLN A 354 -14.88 6.98 3.69
C GLN A 354 -13.37 7.19 3.82
N LYS A 355 -12.97 8.44 4.08
CA LYS A 355 -11.60 8.83 4.39
C LYS A 355 -11.62 9.82 5.54
N LEU A 356 -10.75 9.67 6.53
CA LEU A 356 -10.68 10.58 7.67
C LEU A 356 -9.24 10.89 8.05
N HIS A 357 -9.05 12.13 8.49
CA HIS A 357 -7.83 12.58 9.16
C HIS A 357 -7.79 12.04 10.59
N TYR A 358 -6.61 11.92 11.22
CA TYR A 358 -6.52 11.45 12.62
C TYR A 358 -7.28 12.32 13.63
N ASN A 359 -7.59 13.58 13.30
CA ASN A 359 -8.40 14.46 14.16
C ASN A 359 -9.92 14.22 14.03
N ASP A 360 -10.34 13.49 12.99
CA ASP A 360 -11.75 13.24 12.66
C ASP A 360 -12.14 11.78 12.89
N LEU A 361 -11.33 11.02 13.63
CA LEU A 361 -11.53 9.58 13.84
C LEU A 361 -12.84 9.25 14.56
N ASP A 362 -13.41 10.20 15.31
CA ASP A 362 -14.72 10.09 15.96
C ASP A 362 -15.89 10.06 14.95
N GLN A 363 -15.66 10.52 13.72
CA GLN A 363 -16.64 10.50 12.63
C GLN A 363 -16.62 9.18 11.83
N LEU A 364 -15.76 8.23 12.19
CA LEU A 364 -15.65 6.95 11.49
C LEU A 364 -16.96 6.16 11.60
N GLN A 365 -17.54 5.81 10.46
CA GLN A 365 -18.81 5.10 10.41
C GLN A 365 -18.57 3.60 10.30
N LEU A 366 -18.82 2.90 11.40
CA LEU A 366 -18.78 1.45 11.48
C LEU A 366 -20.15 0.93 11.90
N ARG A 367 -20.53 -0.24 11.39
CA ARG A 367 -21.73 -0.97 11.80
C ARG A 367 -21.39 -2.43 12.02
N GLU A 368 -22.22 -3.12 12.79
CA GLU A 368 -22.08 -4.56 12.91
C GLU A 368 -22.39 -5.23 11.57
N LEU A 369 -21.49 -6.09 11.11
CA LEU A 369 -21.65 -6.85 9.87
C LEU A 369 -22.33 -8.18 10.15
N THR A 370 -23.23 -8.58 9.27
CA THR A 370 -23.80 -9.94 9.26
C THR A 370 -22.77 -10.96 8.76
N GLU A 371 -22.97 -12.24 9.05
CA GLU A 371 -22.07 -13.30 8.58
C GLU A 371 -21.90 -13.31 7.05
N ALA A 372 -22.96 -12.95 6.31
CA ALA A 372 -22.96 -12.84 4.84
C ALA A 372 -22.14 -11.66 4.29
N GLU A 373 -21.92 -10.65 5.12
CA GLU A 373 -21.12 -9.46 4.79
C GLU A 373 -19.66 -9.63 5.22
N ARG A 374 -19.42 -10.47 6.23
CA ARG A 374 -18.08 -10.81 6.74
C ARG A 374 -17.37 -11.83 5.86
N TYR A 375 -18.08 -12.89 5.43
CA TYR A 375 -17.44 -14.07 4.84
C TYR A 375 -17.94 -14.41 3.44
N ASP A 376 -17.11 -15.13 2.70
CA ASP A 376 -17.53 -15.88 1.52
C ASP A 376 -18.36 -17.09 1.99
N LEU A 377 -19.68 -16.92 2.12
CA LEU A 377 -20.57 -17.96 2.62
C LEU A 377 -20.54 -19.26 1.80
N PRO A 378 -20.53 -19.24 0.45
CA PRO A 378 -20.34 -20.45 -0.34
C PRO A 378 -19.05 -21.20 0.03
N LEU A 379 -17.91 -20.50 0.05
CA LEU A 379 -16.62 -21.11 0.37
C LEU A 379 -16.56 -21.61 1.81
N LYS A 380 -17.08 -20.81 2.75
CA LYS A 380 -17.20 -21.16 4.17
C LYS A 380 -17.96 -22.48 4.33
N LYS A 381 -19.14 -22.60 3.72
CA LYS A 381 -19.95 -23.84 3.79
C LYS A 381 -19.24 -25.04 3.17
N ALA A 382 -18.49 -24.82 2.08
CA ALA A 382 -17.69 -25.87 1.46
C ALA A 382 -16.59 -26.35 2.43
N LEU A 383 -15.84 -25.43 3.05
CA LEU A 383 -14.78 -25.77 4.00
C LEU A 383 -15.31 -26.39 5.30
N ASP A 384 -16.44 -25.92 5.82
CA ASP A 384 -17.13 -26.55 6.96
C ASP A 384 -17.48 -28.02 6.63
N SER A 385 -17.93 -28.30 5.40
CA SER A 385 -18.23 -29.66 4.93
C SER A 385 -16.97 -30.51 4.76
N VAL A 386 -15.90 -29.92 4.21
CA VAL A 386 -14.59 -30.57 4.06
C VAL A 386 -14.05 -31.00 5.42
N LEU A 387 -14.12 -30.12 6.43
CA LEU A 387 -13.65 -30.42 7.78
C LEU A 387 -14.41 -31.61 8.42
N VAL A 388 -15.73 -31.66 8.24
CA VAL A 388 -16.55 -32.77 8.72
C VAL A 388 -16.17 -34.08 8.02
N LEU A 389 -15.97 -34.06 6.70
CA LEU A 389 -15.59 -35.24 5.93
C LEU A 389 -14.17 -35.71 6.25
N ASP A 390 -13.23 -34.78 6.42
CA ASP A 390 -11.84 -35.06 6.78
C ASP A 390 -11.75 -35.84 8.10
N GLN A 391 -12.61 -35.57 9.08
CA GLN A 391 -12.59 -36.26 10.38
C GLN A 391 -13.49 -37.51 10.45
N LYS A 392 -14.34 -37.74 9.45
CA LYS A 392 -15.48 -38.66 9.53
C LYS A 392 -15.14 -40.09 9.95
N TYR A 393 -14.17 -40.73 9.29
CA TYR A 393 -13.82 -42.12 9.61
C TYR A 393 -12.66 -42.21 10.61
N ARG A 394 -11.84 -41.16 10.70
CA ARG A 394 -10.76 -41.02 11.71
C ARG A 394 -11.30 -41.15 13.13
N SER A 395 -12.43 -40.51 13.44
CA SER A 395 -13.00 -40.52 14.78
C SER A 395 -13.61 -41.86 15.21
N THR A 396 -13.80 -42.80 14.28
CA THR A 396 -14.48 -44.08 14.56
C THR A 396 -13.54 -45.16 15.09
N GLY A 397 -12.22 -45.02 14.88
CA GLY A 397 -11.23 -46.05 15.24
C GLY A 397 -11.36 -47.36 14.47
N ASN A 398 -12.26 -47.44 13.47
CA ASN A 398 -12.47 -48.64 12.68
C ASN A 398 -11.51 -48.71 11.48
N PHE A 399 -10.49 -49.56 11.57
CA PHE A 399 -9.52 -49.78 10.50
C PHE A 399 -10.16 -50.21 9.16
N GLY A 400 -11.36 -50.80 9.16
CA GLY A 400 -12.06 -51.20 7.93
C GLY A 400 -12.55 -50.02 7.07
N ASP A 401 -12.66 -48.82 7.64
CA ASP A 401 -13.11 -47.63 6.91
C ASP A 401 -11.93 -46.80 6.35
N TRP A 402 -10.70 -47.26 6.51
CA TRP A 402 -9.50 -46.49 6.17
C TRP A 402 -9.33 -46.22 4.68
N GLY A 403 -9.72 -47.19 3.83
CA GLY A 403 -9.80 -46.97 2.38
C GLY A 403 -10.80 -45.87 1.98
N LYS A 404 -11.90 -45.70 2.73
CA LYS A 404 -12.85 -44.61 2.49
C LYS A 404 -12.27 -43.26 2.90
N GLN A 405 -11.51 -43.22 4.01
CA GLN A 405 -10.84 -41.98 4.40
C GLN A 405 -9.81 -41.55 3.35
N MET A 406 -8.98 -42.46 2.85
CA MET A 406 -7.96 -42.13 1.84
C MET A 406 -8.57 -41.52 0.57
N GLN A 407 -9.77 -41.98 0.15
CA GLN A 407 -10.49 -41.37 -0.98
C GLN A 407 -10.96 -39.95 -0.67
N ILE A 408 -11.45 -39.69 0.54
CA ILE A 408 -11.83 -38.35 1.00
C ILE A 408 -10.60 -37.44 1.02
N ASP A 409 -9.49 -37.90 1.59
CA ASP A 409 -8.26 -37.11 1.71
C ASP A 409 -7.72 -36.72 0.33
N SER A 410 -7.74 -37.66 -0.62
CA SER A 410 -7.36 -37.41 -2.01
C SER A 410 -8.26 -36.35 -2.66
N SER A 411 -9.58 -36.42 -2.48
CA SER A 411 -10.49 -35.40 -3.01
C SER A 411 -10.29 -34.03 -2.34
N ASN A 412 -10.12 -34.02 -1.02
CA ASN A 412 -9.97 -32.81 -0.23
C ASN A 412 -8.67 -32.08 -0.58
N ILE A 413 -7.54 -32.80 -0.72
CA ILE A 413 -6.27 -32.15 -1.04
C ILE A 413 -6.29 -31.52 -2.43
N HIS A 414 -6.97 -32.10 -3.42
CA HIS A 414 -7.14 -31.49 -4.74
C HIS A 414 -7.96 -30.19 -4.69
N PHE A 415 -9.02 -30.17 -3.87
CA PHE A 415 -9.82 -28.96 -3.64
C PHE A 415 -8.99 -27.86 -2.97
N VAL A 416 -8.27 -28.19 -1.88
CA VAL A 416 -7.44 -27.23 -1.14
C VAL A 416 -6.28 -26.72 -1.99
N ASP A 417 -5.64 -27.58 -2.78
CA ASP A 417 -4.56 -27.19 -3.71
C ASP A 417 -5.05 -26.16 -4.73
N SER A 418 -6.20 -26.42 -5.34
CA SER A 418 -6.80 -25.50 -6.32
C SER A 418 -7.18 -24.17 -5.68
N LEU A 419 -7.75 -24.21 -4.46
CA LEU A 419 -8.14 -23.02 -3.72
C LEU A 419 -6.95 -22.15 -3.33
N ILE A 420 -5.87 -22.76 -2.81
CA ILE A 420 -4.65 -22.04 -2.43
C ILE A 420 -3.94 -21.48 -3.66
N ALA A 421 -3.91 -22.21 -4.77
CA ALA A 421 -3.32 -21.74 -6.02
C ALA A 421 -4.07 -20.54 -6.62
N GLU A 422 -5.41 -20.50 -6.50
CA GLU A 422 -6.23 -19.40 -7.05
C GLU A 422 -6.28 -18.18 -6.12
N ARG A 423 -6.33 -18.39 -4.80
CA ARG A 423 -6.73 -17.33 -3.83
C ARG A 423 -5.84 -17.20 -2.59
N GLY A 424 -4.78 -18.00 -2.49
CA GLY A 424 -4.01 -18.12 -1.25
C GLY A 424 -4.77 -18.89 -0.17
N TYR A 425 -4.23 -18.88 1.06
CA TYR A 425 -4.81 -19.64 2.16
C TYR A 425 -6.21 -19.10 2.54
N PRO A 426 -7.26 -19.94 2.62
CA PRO A 426 -8.61 -19.51 2.94
C PRO A 426 -8.78 -19.29 4.45
N GLY A 427 -8.16 -18.22 4.95
CA GLY A 427 -8.04 -17.93 6.37
C GLY A 427 -9.30 -17.42 7.07
N LYS A 428 -9.12 -17.09 8.34
CA LYS A 428 -10.16 -16.54 9.23
C LYS A 428 -10.93 -15.38 8.60
N SER A 429 -10.27 -14.45 7.92
CA SER A 429 -10.94 -13.26 7.39
C SER A 429 -11.91 -13.60 6.25
N LEU A 430 -11.66 -14.67 5.51
CA LEU A 430 -12.48 -15.06 4.37
C LEU A 430 -13.65 -15.97 4.77
N VAL A 431 -13.43 -16.88 5.74
CA VAL A 431 -14.40 -17.96 6.06
C VAL A 431 -14.67 -18.17 7.56
N GLY A 432 -14.05 -17.36 8.42
CA GLY A 432 -14.16 -17.45 9.88
C GLY A 432 -13.24 -18.52 10.49
N ASP A 433 -13.00 -18.44 11.80
CA ASP A 433 -11.98 -19.26 12.50
C ASP A 433 -12.16 -20.77 12.28
N LYS A 434 -13.41 -21.28 12.37
CA LYS A 434 -13.69 -22.72 12.26
C LYS A 434 -13.46 -23.28 10.86
N ALA A 435 -13.91 -22.57 9.83
CA ALA A 435 -13.72 -23.02 8.45
C ALA A 435 -12.28 -22.75 7.99
N GLY A 436 -11.63 -21.71 8.52
CA GLY A 436 -10.28 -21.31 8.15
C GLY A 436 -9.23 -22.37 8.46
N VAL A 437 -9.42 -23.17 9.52
CA VAL A 437 -8.51 -24.28 9.84
C VAL A 437 -8.72 -25.54 8.99
N ALA A 438 -9.80 -25.62 8.19
CA ALA A 438 -10.13 -26.81 7.42
C ALA A 438 -9.03 -27.18 6.41
N ALA A 439 -8.49 -26.18 5.70
CA ALA A 439 -7.39 -26.39 4.77
C ALA A 439 -6.13 -26.92 5.47
N TRP A 440 -5.84 -26.45 6.69
CA TRP A 440 -4.70 -26.96 7.47
C TRP A 440 -4.86 -28.44 7.82
N TYR A 441 -6.04 -28.86 8.27
CA TYR A 441 -6.30 -30.28 8.58
C TYR A 441 -6.13 -31.18 7.35
N VAL A 442 -6.68 -30.76 6.21
CA VAL A 442 -6.52 -31.51 4.96
C VAL A 442 -5.05 -31.65 4.57
N ILE A 443 -4.27 -30.57 4.65
CA ILE A 443 -2.83 -30.58 4.34
C ILE A 443 -2.06 -31.46 5.32
N GLN A 444 -2.37 -31.38 6.62
CA GLN A 444 -1.75 -32.17 7.69
C GLN A 444 -1.91 -33.68 7.49
N HIS A 445 -2.96 -34.11 6.79
CA HIS A 445 -3.21 -35.51 6.44
C HIS A 445 -2.70 -35.92 5.05
N SER A 446 -2.00 -35.03 4.35
CA SER A 446 -1.44 -35.28 3.03
C SER A 446 0.06 -35.55 3.08
N THR A 447 0.60 -36.11 2.00
CA THR A 447 2.05 -36.23 1.78
C THR A 447 2.67 -34.96 1.16
N ARG A 448 1.90 -33.86 1.09
CA ARG A 448 2.26 -32.63 0.37
C ARG A 448 2.55 -31.45 1.31
N ILE A 449 2.77 -31.70 2.60
CA ILE A 449 2.99 -30.66 3.62
C ILE A 449 4.04 -29.63 3.15
N ASP A 450 5.19 -30.09 2.66
CA ASP A 450 6.29 -29.22 2.21
C ASP A 450 5.88 -28.25 1.11
N ASN A 451 4.94 -28.64 0.23
CA ASN A 451 4.46 -27.78 -0.86
C ASN A 451 3.62 -26.60 -0.33
N PHE A 452 2.97 -26.77 0.82
CA PHE A 452 2.07 -25.77 1.39
C PHE A 452 2.68 -25.00 2.57
N LEU A 453 3.83 -25.44 3.10
CA LEU A 453 4.49 -24.77 4.23
C LEU A 453 4.66 -23.25 4.05
N PRO A 454 5.05 -22.73 2.87
CA PRO A 454 5.13 -21.28 2.66
C PRO A 454 3.78 -20.57 2.90
N ALA A 455 2.70 -21.05 2.28
CA ALA A 455 1.36 -20.48 2.44
C ALA A 455 0.82 -20.62 3.88
N ILE A 456 1.17 -21.70 4.58
CA ILE A 456 0.77 -21.91 5.98
C ILE A 456 1.54 -20.97 6.92
N LYS A 457 2.84 -20.77 6.68
CA LYS A 457 3.67 -19.80 7.41
C LYS A 457 3.10 -18.40 7.26
N GLU A 458 2.78 -18.04 6.03
CA GLU A 458 2.21 -16.75 5.68
C GLU A 458 0.85 -16.51 6.34
N ALA A 459 -0.06 -17.49 6.27
CA ALA A 459 -1.36 -17.44 6.95
C ALA A 459 -1.18 -17.28 8.47
N ALA A 460 -0.18 -17.93 9.05
CA ALA A 460 0.16 -17.80 10.46
C ALA A 460 0.70 -16.41 10.82
N GLU A 461 1.64 -15.89 10.04
CA GLU A 461 2.23 -14.56 10.23
C GLU A 461 1.22 -13.43 10.02
N THR A 462 0.20 -13.65 9.19
CA THR A 462 -0.89 -12.70 8.93
C THR A 462 -2.07 -12.80 9.92
N GLY A 463 -2.04 -13.78 10.84
CA GLY A 463 -3.14 -14.02 11.77
C GLY A 463 -4.40 -14.64 11.13
N GLU A 464 -4.31 -15.00 9.85
CA GLU A 464 -5.34 -15.74 9.12
C GLU A 464 -5.44 -17.20 9.62
N LEU A 465 -4.36 -17.71 10.22
CA LEU A 465 -4.26 -19.00 10.90
C LEU A 465 -3.53 -18.82 12.26
N PRO A 466 -3.90 -19.53 13.34
CA PRO A 466 -3.12 -19.51 14.57
C PRO A 466 -1.68 -19.97 14.35
N TYR A 467 -0.69 -19.20 14.82
CA TYR A 467 0.73 -19.48 14.56
C TYR A 467 1.19 -20.86 15.06
N ARG A 468 0.62 -21.35 16.17
CA ARG A 468 0.84 -22.71 16.68
C ARG A 468 0.57 -23.80 15.64
N LEU A 469 -0.36 -23.60 14.70
CA LEU A 469 -0.67 -24.58 13.67
C LEU A 469 0.43 -24.64 12.59
N TYR A 470 1.04 -23.50 12.25
CA TYR A 470 2.26 -23.49 11.44
C TYR A 470 3.40 -24.21 12.16
N ALA A 471 3.62 -23.91 13.45
CA ALA A 471 4.65 -24.58 14.26
C ALA A 471 4.50 -26.11 14.27
N MET A 472 3.28 -26.61 14.46
CA MET A 472 2.98 -28.05 14.41
C MET A 472 3.28 -28.67 13.05
N MET A 473 2.91 -27.99 11.96
CA MET A 473 3.11 -28.50 10.60
C MET A 473 4.58 -28.46 10.18
N LEU A 474 5.31 -27.43 10.60
CA LEU A 474 6.76 -27.31 10.39
C LEU A 474 7.51 -28.45 11.07
N ASP A 475 7.23 -28.71 12.35
CA ASP A 475 7.87 -29.82 13.06
C ASP A 475 7.56 -31.17 12.41
N ARG A 476 6.34 -31.36 11.87
CA ARG A 476 5.98 -32.56 11.12
C ARG A 476 6.79 -32.74 9.84
N SER A 477 6.92 -31.68 9.05
CA SER A 477 7.80 -31.67 7.86
C SER A 477 9.26 -31.98 8.22
N LEU A 478 9.76 -31.39 9.31
CA LEU A 478 11.13 -31.62 9.77
C LEU A 478 11.33 -33.07 10.19
N MET A 479 10.41 -33.62 10.99
CA MET A 479 10.42 -35.03 11.39
C MET A 479 10.36 -35.97 10.18
N ASP A 480 9.46 -35.73 9.23
CA ASP A 480 9.30 -36.56 8.02
C ASP A 480 10.58 -36.55 7.16
N ARG A 481 11.33 -35.45 7.16
CA ARG A 481 12.65 -35.32 6.51
C ARG A 481 13.82 -35.81 7.38
N GLY A 482 13.55 -36.30 8.58
CA GLY A 482 14.56 -36.81 9.51
C GLY A 482 15.43 -35.73 10.15
N LEU A 483 14.96 -34.49 10.21
CA LEU A 483 15.64 -33.33 10.79
C LEU A 483 15.14 -33.03 12.21
N HIS A 484 15.91 -32.26 12.98
CA HIS A 484 15.47 -31.77 14.28
C HIS A 484 14.21 -30.91 14.13
N GLN A 485 13.24 -31.09 15.05
CA GLN A 485 12.08 -30.22 15.15
C GLN A 485 12.41 -28.94 15.94
N ARG A 486 11.59 -27.88 15.82
CA ARG A 486 11.85 -26.57 16.46
C ARG A 486 11.00 -26.32 17.70
N TYR A 487 9.76 -26.82 17.71
CA TYR A 487 8.78 -26.54 18.76
C TYR A 487 8.41 -27.77 19.63
N GLY A 488 8.92 -28.95 19.28
CA GLY A 488 8.72 -30.16 20.09
C GLY A 488 7.32 -30.77 19.97
N THR A 489 6.60 -30.50 18.88
CA THR A 489 5.19 -30.90 18.73
C THR A 489 4.97 -32.32 18.22
N GLN A 490 6.00 -32.96 17.67
CA GLN A 490 5.90 -34.30 17.08
C GLN A 490 6.53 -35.36 17.98
N ALA A 491 5.85 -36.50 18.02
CA ALA A 491 6.28 -37.69 18.73
C ALA A 491 6.13 -38.92 17.83
N MET A 492 6.93 -39.94 18.10
CA MET A 492 6.91 -41.21 17.40
C MET A 492 6.83 -42.35 18.41
N SER A 493 5.95 -43.31 18.13
CA SER A 493 5.80 -44.53 18.92
C SER A 493 6.35 -45.70 18.11
N PHE A 494 7.33 -46.40 18.67
CA PHE A 494 7.94 -47.58 18.08
C PHE A 494 7.45 -48.84 18.78
N GLY A 495 7.23 -49.92 18.03
CA GLY A 495 6.82 -51.21 18.62
C GLY A 495 5.43 -51.19 19.26
N ILE A 496 4.49 -50.41 18.71
CA ILE A 496 3.13 -50.24 19.23
C ILE A 496 2.47 -51.60 19.50
N GLY A 497 1.99 -51.81 20.73
CA GLY A 497 1.33 -53.06 21.15
C GLY A 497 2.29 -54.20 21.49
N SER A 498 3.61 -53.97 21.50
CA SER A 498 4.61 -54.93 21.96
C SER A 498 5.12 -54.59 23.37
N PRO A 499 5.73 -55.55 24.10
CA PRO A 499 6.42 -55.26 25.37
C PRO A 499 7.61 -54.28 25.24
N GLN A 500 8.05 -54.00 24.00
CA GLN A 500 9.12 -53.05 23.68
C GLN A 500 8.56 -51.73 23.10
N GLU A 501 7.30 -51.37 23.40
CA GLU A 501 6.76 -50.09 22.97
C GLU A 501 7.55 -48.93 23.59
N ILE A 502 8.07 -48.06 22.74
CA ILE A 502 8.83 -46.87 23.16
C ILE A 502 8.19 -45.65 22.49
N ASN A 503 7.77 -44.70 23.32
CA ASN A 503 7.34 -43.38 22.88
C ASN A 503 8.54 -42.44 22.92
N VAL A 504 8.73 -41.67 21.85
CA VAL A 504 9.87 -40.76 21.68
C VAL A 504 9.35 -39.42 21.22
N ILE A 505 9.72 -38.35 21.92
CA ILE A 505 9.62 -37.01 21.36
C ILE A 505 10.74 -36.85 20.35
N TRP A 506 10.39 -36.48 19.11
CA TRP A 506 11.38 -36.37 18.06
C TRP A 506 12.46 -35.33 18.45
N PRO A 507 13.75 -35.52 18.11
CA PRO A 507 14.82 -34.65 18.59
C PRO A 507 14.59 -33.17 18.22
N ILE A 508 14.86 -32.28 19.18
CA ILE A 508 14.58 -30.83 19.09
C ILE A 508 15.91 -30.07 18.92
N GLU A 509 15.95 -29.07 18.03
CA GLU A 509 17.20 -28.37 17.68
C GLU A 509 17.84 -27.61 18.86
N ASP A 510 17.00 -27.02 19.72
CA ASP A 510 17.41 -26.29 20.92
C ASP A 510 16.40 -26.57 22.03
N LEU A 511 16.77 -27.43 22.97
CA LEU A 511 15.90 -27.81 24.08
C LEU A 511 15.74 -26.71 25.12
N GLU A 512 16.74 -25.86 25.33
CA GLU A 512 16.74 -24.86 26.40
C GLU A 512 15.75 -23.73 26.08
N GLY A 513 15.72 -23.27 24.82
CA GLY A 513 14.80 -22.22 24.36
C GLY A 513 13.41 -22.70 23.88
N VAL A 514 13.08 -23.99 24.01
CA VAL A 514 11.87 -24.55 23.37
C VAL A 514 10.58 -23.95 23.93
N ASP A 515 10.46 -23.80 25.26
CA ASP A 515 9.24 -23.30 25.88
C ASP A 515 9.01 -21.81 25.63
N GLU A 516 10.07 -21.02 25.50
CA GLU A 516 9.97 -19.62 25.07
C GLU A 516 9.45 -19.51 23.64
N ARG A 517 9.97 -20.33 22.71
CA ARG A 517 9.48 -20.39 21.33
C ARG A 517 8.03 -20.87 21.26
N ARG A 518 7.65 -21.85 22.08
CA ARG A 518 6.27 -22.35 22.16
C ARG A 518 5.31 -21.27 22.66
N LYS A 519 5.68 -20.56 23.73
CA LYS A 519 4.88 -19.45 24.23
C LYS A 519 4.70 -18.36 23.17
N ALA A 520 5.77 -17.98 22.46
CA ALA A 520 5.71 -17.01 21.37
C ALA A 520 4.83 -17.48 20.19
N ALA A 521 4.80 -18.79 19.90
CA ALA A 521 3.93 -19.38 18.89
C ALA A 521 2.46 -19.55 19.32
N GLY A 522 2.11 -19.23 20.58
CA GLY A 522 0.75 -19.31 21.10
C GLY A 522 0.34 -20.68 21.65
N PHE A 523 1.30 -21.50 22.10
CA PHE A 523 1.03 -22.69 22.91
C PHE A 523 0.82 -22.28 24.38
N GLU A 524 -0.20 -22.85 25.02
CA GLU A 524 -0.50 -22.60 26.44
C GLU A 524 0.29 -23.51 27.39
N GLN A 525 0.77 -24.66 26.88
CA GLN A 525 1.44 -25.70 27.65
C GLN A 525 2.93 -25.74 27.35
N THR A 526 3.73 -26.04 28.38
CA THR A 526 5.15 -26.38 28.21
C THR A 526 5.32 -27.68 27.40
N LEU A 527 6.53 -27.94 26.93
CA LEU A 527 6.86 -29.23 26.31
C LEU A 527 6.53 -30.38 27.26
N GLU A 528 6.95 -30.30 28.52
CA GLU A 528 6.73 -31.37 29.51
C GLU A 528 5.24 -31.63 29.76
N GLU A 529 4.43 -30.58 29.90
CA GLU A 529 2.97 -30.70 30.07
C GLU A 529 2.30 -31.35 28.86
N GLN A 530 2.70 -30.95 27.64
CA GLN A 530 2.17 -31.56 26.41
C GLN A 530 2.52 -33.05 26.33
N VAL A 531 3.76 -33.42 26.66
CA VAL A 531 4.25 -34.80 26.64
C VAL A 531 3.47 -35.67 27.62
N LYS A 532 3.26 -35.19 28.85
CA LYS A 532 2.42 -35.87 29.84
C LYS A 532 0.98 -35.99 29.39
N GLY A 533 0.46 -34.99 28.67
CA GLY A 533 -0.86 -35.07 28.03
C GLY A 533 -0.95 -36.14 26.93
N MET A 534 0.14 -36.40 26.20
CA MET A 534 0.21 -37.42 25.13
C MET A 534 0.39 -38.84 25.68
N PHE A 535 1.29 -39.03 26.65
CA PHE A 535 1.74 -40.35 27.10
C PHE A 535 1.36 -40.71 28.54
N GLY A 536 0.72 -39.78 29.26
CA GLY A 536 0.30 -39.93 30.66
C GLY A 536 1.26 -39.29 31.67
N GLU A 537 0.75 -38.96 32.86
CA GLU A 537 1.48 -38.28 33.94
C GLU A 537 2.73 -39.03 34.45
N ALA A 538 2.75 -40.36 34.31
CA ALA A 538 3.87 -41.19 34.74
C ALA A 538 5.00 -41.26 33.69
N TYR A 539 4.83 -40.63 32.52
CA TYR A 539 5.83 -40.65 31.47
C TYR A 539 7.00 -39.71 31.83
N GLU A 540 8.20 -40.27 31.89
CA GLU A 540 9.44 -39.50 32.05
C GLU A 540 9.95 -39.06 30.68
N LEU A 541 10.01 -37.74 30.45
CA LEU A 541 10.54 -37.17 29.23
C LEU A 541 12.04 -37.50 29.08
N LYS A 542 12.37 -38.26 28.04
CA LYS A 542 13.74 -38.58 27.63
C LYS A 542 14.05 -37.90 26.31
N TYR A 543 15.26 -37.36 26.23
CA TYR A 543 15.78 -36.72 25.03
C TYR A 543 16.73 -37.68 24.32
N TYR A 544 16.54 -37.81 23.02
CA TYR A 544 17.32 -38.67 22.15
C TYR A 544 18.02 -37.81 21.10
N THR A 545 19.17 -38.27 20.62
CA THR A 545 19.80 -37.71 19.43
C THR A 545 19.04 -38.15 18.17
N LEU A 546 19.26 -37.47 17.04
CA LEU A 546 18.72 -37.93 15.75
C LEU A 546 19.20 -39.33 15.40
N GLU A 547 20.46 -39.65 15.69
CA GLU A 547 21.04 -40.97 15.44
C GLU A 547 20.31 -42.04 16.25
N GLU A 548 20.11 -41.82 17.56
CA GLU A 548 19.37 -42.74 18.43
C GLU A 548 17.91 -42.91 17.98
N ALA A 549 17.23 -41.81 17.63
CA ALA A 549 15.85 -41.85 17.15
C ALA A 549 15.69 -42.61 15.82
N GLN A 550 16.66 -42.46 14.91
CA GLN A 550 16.69 -43.17 13.63
C GLN A 550 17.03 -44.65 13.82
N GLU A 551 17.99 -44.99 14.68
CA GLU A 551 18.32 -46.38 15.00
C GLU A 551 17.11 -47.12 15.60
N MET A 552 16.40 -46.50 16.54
CA MET A 552 15.17 -47.05 17.12
C MET A 552 14.08 -47.29 16.06
N ARG A 553 13.90 -46.34 15.13
CA ARG A 553 12.98 -46.49 14.01
C ARG A 553 13.35 -47.69 13.15
N ASP A 554 14.60 -47.80 12.74
CA ASP A 554 15.05 -48.84 11.81
C ASP A 554 15.01 -50.23 12.47
N LEU A 555 15.36 -50.33 13.76
CA LEU A 555 15.31 -51.57 14.54
C LEU A 555 13.87 -52.09 14.77
N LEU A 556 12.92 -51.20 15.05
CA LEU A 556 11.58 -51.57 15.50
C LEU A 556 10.51 -51.50 14.38
N MET A 557 10.80 -50.83 13.26
CA MET A 557 9.96 -50.80 12.06
C MET A 557 10.50 -51.69 10.92
N GLY A 558 11.75 -52.14 10.99
CA GLY A 558 12.46 -52.88 9.94
C GLY A 558 12.00 -54.33 9.67
N GLY A 559 10.79 -54.72 10.12
CA GLY A 559 10.20 -56.04 9.93
C GLY A 559 9.42 -56.26 8.63
N THR A 560 9.37 -55.27 7.73
CA THR A 560 8.73 -55.37 6.41
C THR A 560 9.59 -54.71 5.36
N LYS A 561 10.44 -55.51 4.71
CA LYS A 561 10.96 -55.25 3.36
C LYS A 561 10.32 -56.23 2.39
#